data_AF-A0A354X0R8-F1
#
_entry.id   AF-A0A354X0R8-F1
#
_cell.length_a   1.000
_cell.length_b   1.000
_cell.length_c   1.000
_cell.angle_alpha   90.00
_cell.angle_beta   90.00
_cell.angle_gamma   90.00
#
_symmetry.space_group_name_H-M   'P 1'
#
loop_
_entity.id
_entity.type
_entity.pdbx_description
1 polymer ?
#
loop_
_entity_poly.entity_id
_entity_poly.type
_entity_poly.pdbx_seq_one_letter_code
_entity_poly.pdbx_strand_id
1 'polypeptide(L)'
;MEELYFLKENGKYDDSETVSGKEVWGLYIELIQSKDDDFVEQKLRIKKIQSIMSKFTFSIFLYSQDAQRLIERGYFNDDLGFIYLYGLERNDDAVYSYEAGLMDKQLSSALIF
;
A
#
# COMPACT_ATOMS: atom_id res chain seq x y z
N MET A 1 -13.54 9.54 11.19
CA MET A 1 -14.83 9.82 10.52
C MET A 1 -14.62 10.46 9.15
N GLU A 2 -13.87 11.56 9.03
CA GLU A 2 -13.65 12.22 7.73
C GLU A 2 -12.96 11.32 6.67
N GLU A 3 -11.96 10.52 7.07
CA GLU A 3 -11.24 9.63 6.15
C GLU A 3 -12.13 8.48 5.62
N LEU A 4 -12.92 7.86 6.49
CA LEU A 4 -13.87 6.81 6.08
C LEU A 4 -14.96 7.38 5.18
N TYR A 5 -15.43 8.59 5.48
CA TYR A 5 -16.39 9.30 4.64
C TYR A 5 -15.80 9.58 3.26
N PHE A 6 -14.56 10.06 3.18
CA PHE A 6 -13.86 10.28 1.91
C PHE A 6 -13.73 8.98 1.10
N LEU A 7 -13.36 7.86 1.71
CA LEU A 7 -13.30 6.57 1.02
C LEU A 7 -14.69 6.13 0.53
N LYS A 8 -15.73 6.32 1.35
CA LYS A 8 -17.11 5.97 1.02
C LYS A 8 -17.65 6.79 -0.15
N GLU A 9 -17.40 8.10 -0.17
CA GLU A 9 -17.78 8.98 -1.29
C GLU A 9 -17.12 8.58 -2.62
N ASN A 10 -15.94 7.97 -2.57
CA ASN A 10 -15.23 7.45 -3.74
C ASN A 10 -15.55 5.97 -4.04
N GLY A 11 -16.50 5.35 -3.32
CA GLY A 11 -16.92 3.96 -3.52
C GLY A 11 -15.88 2.92 -3.09
N LYS A 12 -14.98 3.27 -2.16
CA LYS A 12 -13.85 2.45 -1.70
C LYS A 12 -13.98 1.97 -0.26
N TYR A 13 -15.12 2.23 0.37
CA TYR A 13 -15.46 1.79 1.72
C TYR A 13 -16.96 1.56 1.83
N ASP A 14 -17.34 0.45 2.47
CA ASP A 14 -18.70 -0.10 2.52
C ASP A 14 -19.24 -0.20 3.96
N ASP A 15 -18.74 0.63 4.88
CA ASP A 15 -19.05 0.60 6.31
C ASP A 15 -18.65 -0.72 7.02
N SER A 16 -17.77 -1.52 6.41
CA SER A 16 -17.21 -2.70 7.06
C SER A 16 -16.30 -2.35 8.25
N GLU A 17 -15.98 -3.36 9.07
CA GLU A 17 -15.11 -3.18 10.25
C GLU A 17 -13.65 -2.89 9.88
N THR A 18 -13.23 -3.23 8.65
CA THR A 18 -11.86 -3.06 8.16
C THR A 18 -11.84 -2.23 6.88
N VAL A 19 -10.68 -1.64 6.59
CA VAL A 19 -10.47 -0.91 5.34
C VAL A 19 -9.53 -1.71 4.46
N SER A 20 -9.97 -1.98 3.22
CA SER A 20 -9.14 -2.68 2.24
C SER A 20 -8.00 -1.79 1.75
N GLY A 21 -6.76 -2.17 2.09
CA GLY A 21 -5.57 -1.47 1.58
C GLY A 21 -5.47 -1.49 0.05
N LYS A 22 -6.04 -2.52 -0.60
CA LYS A 22 -6.15 -2.59 -2.08
C LYS A 22 -7.05 -1.49 -2.64
N GLU A 23 -8.19 -1.24 -2.01
CA GLU A 23 -9.13 -0.19 -2.46
C GLU A 23 -8.53 1.21 -2.24
N VAL A 24 -7.84 1.42 -1.12
CA VAL A 24 -7.10 2.66 -0.84
C VAL A 24 -6.00 2.90 -1.88
N TRP A 25 -5.20 1.85 -2.18
CA TRP A 25 -4.18 1.93 -3.24
C TRP A 25 -4.80 2.26 -4.60
N GLY A 26 -5.88 1.58 -4.98
CA GLY A 26 -6.59 1.84 -6.24
C GLY A 26 -7.02 3.31 -6.37
N LEU A 27 -7.61 3.87 -5.31
CA LEU A 27 -8.00 5.27 -5.29
C LEU A 27 -6.81 6.23 -5.37
N TYR A 28 -5.70 5.90 -4.72
CA TYR A 28 -4.47 6.68 -4.84
C TYR A 28 -4.01 6.76 -6.30
N ILE A 29 -3.96 5.63 -7.00
CA ILE A 29 -3.61 5.56 -8.43
C ILE A 29 -4.58 6.38 -9.28
N GLU A 30 -5.89 6.21 -9.07
CA GLU A 30 -6.93 6.94 -9.80
C GLU A 30 -6.74 8.47 -9.65
N LEU A 31 -6.46 8.95 -8.43
CA LEU A 31 -6.32 10.38 -8.16
C LEU A 31 -5.04 10.98 -8.74
N ILE A 32 -3.89 10.28 -8.67
CA ILE A 32 -2.64 10.81 -9.23
C ILE A 32 -2.60 10.76 -10.76
N GLN A 33 -3.33 9.82 -11.39
CA GLN A 33 -3.40 9.70 -12.85
C GLN A 33 -4.51 10.55 -13.47
N SER A 34 -5.52 10.93 -12.68
CA SER A 34 -6.55 11.86 -13.13
C SER A 34 -5.97 13.22 -13.50
N LYS A 35 -6.54 13.84 -14.54
CA LYS A 35 -6.33 15.25 -14.84
C LYS A 35 -7.65 15.96 -14.53
N ASP A 36 -7.70 16.64 -13.40
CA ASP A 36 -8.84 17.48 -13.03
C ASP A 36 -8.54 18.93 -13.47
N ASP A 37 -9.54 19.61 -14.00
CA ASP A 37 -9.43 21.01 -14.39
C ASP A 37 -9.36 21.93 -13.14
N ASP A 38 -9.89 21.48 -12.00
CA ASP A 38 -9.71 22.16 -10.70
C ASP A 38 -8.49 21.61 -9.94
N PHE A 39 -7.34 22.25 -10.18
CA PHE A 39 -6.07 21.93 -9.53
C PHE A 39 -6.13 22.02 -7.99
N VAL A 40 -6.91 22.95 -7.43
CA VAL A 40 -6.96 23.14 -5.97
C VAL A 40 -7.69 21.97 -5.34
N GLU A 41 -8.84 21.59 -5.88
CA GLU A 41 -9.60 20.45 -5.40
C GLU A 41 -8.81 19.15 -5.59
N GLN A 42 -8.17 18.96 -6.73
CA GLN A 42 -7.30 17.80 -6.96
C GLN A 42 -6.20 17.69 -5.90
N LYS A 43 -5.53 18.80 -5.58
CA LYS A 43 -4.48 18.83 -4.56
C LYS A 43 -5.02 18.50 -3.16
N LEU A 44 -6.23 18.94 -2.82
CA LEU A 44 -6.88 18.58 -1.56
C LEU A 44 -7.20 17.09 -1.49
N ARG A 45 -7.77 16.52 -2.56
CA ARG A 45 -8.08 15.09 -2.65
C ARG A 45 -6.81 14.23 -2.57
N ILE A 46 -5.75 14.62 -3.28
CA ILE A 46 -4.44 13.92 -3.22
C ILE A 46 -3.89 13.92 -1.78
N LYS A 47 -3.94 15.07 -1.08
CA LYS A 47 -3.49 15.13 0.33
C LYS A 47 -4.32 14.23 1.24
N LYS A 48 -5.64 14.18 1.05
CA LYS A 48 -6.52 13.29 1.83
C LYS A 48 -6.15 11.82 1.60
N ILE A 49 -6.04 11.37 0.35
CA ILE A 49 -5.66 9.98 0.08
C ILE A 49 -4.23 9.66 0.54
N GLN A 50 -3.29 10.60 0.46
CA GLN A 50 -1.93 10.42 1.01
C GLN A 50 -1.93 10.24 2.53
N SER A 51 -2.78 10.97 3.26
CA SER A 51 -2.97 10.79 4.72
C SER A 51 -3.55 9.43 5.08
N ILE A 52 -4.39 8.87 4.20
CA ILE A 52 -4.96 7.53 4.40
C ILE A 52 -3.92 6.46 4.04
N MET A 53 -3.28 6.59 2.89
CA MET A 53 -2.20 5.73 2.41
C MET A 53 -1.07 5.58 3.43
N SER A 54 -0.72 6.64 4.16
CA SER A 54 0.34 6.61 5.17
C SER A 54 0.11 5.56 6.28
N LYS A 55 -1.15 5.16 6.53
CA LYS A 55 -1.52 4.11 7.48
C LYS A 55 -1.28 2.69 6.96
N PHE A 56 -1.06 2.54 5.66
CA PHE A 56 -0.80 1.27 4.96
C PHE A 56 0.64 1.16 4.47
N THR A 57 1.47 2.17 4.71
CA THR A 57 2.84 2.25 4.18
C THR A 57 3.84 2.40 5.30
N PHE A 58 5.02 1.80 5.12
CA PHE A 58 6.18 2.02 5.96
C PHE A 58 7.41 2.28 5.07
N SER A 59 8.40 2.97 5.61
CA SER A 59 9.63 3.27 4.89
C SER A 59 10.63 2.13 5.02
N ILE A 60 11.33 1.82 3.93
CA ILE A 60 12.45 0.89 3.87
C ILE A 60 13.59 1.51 3.08
N PHE A 61 14.84 1.22 3.45
CA PHE A 61 16.00 1.65 2.67
C PHE A 61 16.08 0.84 1.38
N LEU A 62 16.02 1.52 0.22
CA LEU A 62 15.98 0.87 -1.10
C LEU A 62 17.15 -0.11 -1.34
N TYR A 63 18.32 0.19 -0.78
CA TYR A 63 19.52 -0.64 -0.91
C TYR A 63 19.75 -1.58 0.28
N SER A 64 18.76 -1.76 1.17
CA SER A 64 18.85 -2.78 2.21
C SER A 64 18.69 -4.18 1.62
N GLN A 65 19.23 -5.16 2.32
CA GLN A 65 19.05 -6.57 1.99
C GLN A 65 17.56 -6.96 1.97
N ASP A 66 16.75 -6.37 2.86
CA ASP A 66 15.32 -6.66 2.95
C ASP A 66 14.55 -6.12 1.73
N ALA A 67 14.87 -4.91 1.27
CA ALA A 67 14.27 -4.36 0.06
C ALA A 67 14.63 -5.21 -1.17
N GLN A 68 15.89 -5.64 -1.29
CA GLN A 68 16.32 -6.53 -2.38
C GLN A 68 15.59 -7.87 -2.34
N ARG A 69 15.45 -8.50 -1.18
CA ARG A 69 14.70 -9.76 -1.02
C ARG A 69 13.23 -9.63 -1.39
N LEU A 70 12.60 -8.51 -1.05
CA LEU A 70 11.21 -8.24 -1.45
C LEU A 70 11.09 -8.10 -2.98
N ILE A 71 12.03 -7.42 -3.61
CA ILE A 71 12.09 -7.26 -5.07
C ILE A 71 12.33 -8.61 -5.76
N GLU A 72 13.30 -9.40 -5.29
CA GLU A 72 13.61 -10.74 -5.80
C GLU A 72 12.41 -11.70 -5.71
N ARG A 73 11.53 -11.49 -4.73
CA ARG A 73 10.25 -12.22 -4.59
C ARG A 73 9.12 -11.70 -5.46
N GLY A 74 9.31 -10.60 -6.19
CA GLY A 74 8.30 -10.04 -7.08
C GLY A 74 7.28 -9.11 -6.40
N TYR A 75 7.58 -8.55 -5.23
CA TYR A 75 6.72 -7.55 -4.57
C TYR A 75 6.89 -6.12 -5.09
N PHE A 76 7.69 -5.90 -6.15
CA PHE A 76 8.02 -4.56 -6.63
C PHE A 76 6.95 -3.99 -7.57
N ASN A 77 6.62 -2.69 -7.42
CA ASN A 77 5.86 -1.90 -8.39
C ASN A 77 6.78 -0.80 -8.95
N ASP A 78 7.03 -0.84 -10.26
CA ASP A 78 7.98 0.00 -10.97
C ASP A 78 7.48 1.43 -11.24
N ASP A 79 6.17 1.66 -11.21
CA ASP A 79 5.58 2.91 -11.68
C ASP A 79 5.65 4.07 -10.68
N LEU A 80 5.77 3.80 -9.37
CA LEU A 80 5.60 4.83 -8.32
C LEU A 80 6.60 4.76 -7.16
N GLY A 81 7.59 3.89 -7.24
CA GLY A 81 8.62 3.74 -6.19
C GLY A 81 8.11 3.08 -4.90
N PHE A 82 7.04 2.29 -4.98
CA PHE A 82 6.51 1.51 -3.87
C PHE A 82 6.83 0.02 -4.04
N ILE A 83 7.10 -0.66 -2.94
CA ILE A 83 7.07 -2.13 -2.87
C ILE A 83 5.67 -2.51 -2.40
N TYR A 84 4.90 -3.20 -3.24
CA TYR A 84 3.52 -3.59 -2.96
C TYR A 84 3.47 -5.00 -2.37
N LEU A 85 3.18 -5.10 -1.08
CA LEU A 85 2.99 -6.38 -0.40
C LEU A 85 1.57 -6.88 -0.61
N TYR A 86 1.42 -8.08 -1.14
CA TYR A 86 0.14 -8.74 -1.37
C TYR A 86 0.13 -10.17 -0.82
N GLY A 87 -1.07 -10.72 -0.61
CA GLY A 87 -1.22 -12.12 -0.16
C GLY A 87 -0.84 -12.39 1.31
N LEU A 88 -0.84 -11.35 2.16
CA LEU A 88 -0.40 -11.45 3.55
C LEU A 88 -1.38 -12.22 4.46
N GLU A 89 -2.66 -12.27 4.11
CA GLU A 89 -3.73 -12.71 5.02
C GLU A 89 -3.85 -14.23 5.20
N ARG A 90 -3.06 -15.04 4.47
CA ARG A 90 -3.31 -16.49 4.36
C ARG A 90 -2.07 -17.37 4.39
N ASN A 91 -0.90 -16.86 4.80
CA ASN A 91 0.34 -17.61 4.59
C ASN A 91 1.26 -17.60 5.82
N ASP A 92 1.68 -18.79 6.28
CA ASP A 92 2.78 -18.95 7.25
C ASP A 92 4.10 -18.36 6.70
N ASP A 93 4.19 -18.19 5.37
CA ASP A 93 5.28 -17.53 4.65
C ASP A 93 5.08 -16.02 4.44
N ALA A 94 4.10 -15.38 5.10
CA ALA A 94 3.91 -13.94 5.01
C ALA A 94 5.18 -13.18 5.44
N VAL A 95 5.70 -12.35 4.54
CA VAL A 95 6.94 -11.57 4.76
C VAL A 95 6.72 -10.34 5.65
N TYR A 96 5.47 -10.05 6.03
CA TYR A 96 5.09 -8.92 6.87
C TYR A 96 3.90 -9.26 7.75
N SER A 97 3.90 -8.78 9.00
CA SER A 97 2.73 -8.69 9.86
C SER A 97 2.61 -7.31 10.48
N TYR A 98 1.41 -6.93 10.90
CA TYR A 98 1.18 -5.62 11.52
C TYR A 98 1.90 -5.50 12.88
N GLU A 99 1.95 -6.58 13.66
CA GLU A 99 2.53 -6.61 15.00
C GLU A 99 4.05 -6.68 15.00
N ALA A 100 4.65 -7.43 14.06
CA ALA A 100 6.09 -7.69 14.03
C ALA A 100 6.83 -6.94 12.91
N GLY A 101 6.11 -6.31 11.97
CA GLY A 101 6.70 -5.68 10.80
C GLY A 101 7.21 -6.71 9.80
N LEU A 102 8.38 -6.46 9.21
CA LEU A 102 9.01 -7.39 8.28
C LEU A 102 9.51 -8.65 9.01
N MET A 103 9.19 -9.81 8.45
CA MET A 103 9.46 -11.10 9.07
C MET A 103 10.76 -11.70 8.51
N ASP A 104 11.89 -11.50 9.19
CA ASP A 104 13.25 -11.88 8.73
C ASP A 104 13.37 -13.34 8.28
N LYS A 105 12.74 -14.26 9.03
CA LYS A 105 12.79 -15.71 8.75
C LYS A 105 12.12 -16.03 7.41
N GLN A 106 10.96 -15.44 7.16
CA GLN A 106 10.23 -15.57 5.92
C GLN A 106 10.99 -14.84 4.81
N LEU A 107 11.52 -13.65 5.06
CA LEU A 107 12.35 -12.90 4.11
C LEU A 107 13.60 -13.68 3.65
N SER A 108 14.18 -14.52 4.50
CA SER A 108 15.39 -15.29 4.19
C SER A 108 15.15 -16.70 3.64
N SER A 109 13.92 -17.23 3.70
CA SER A 109 13.58 -18.55 3.14
C SER A 109 13.47 -18.51 1.61
N ALA A 110 14.60 -18.43 0.91
CA ALA A 110 14.62 -18.50 -0.54
C ALA A 110 14.18 -19.90 -1.05
N LEU A 111 13.07 -19.95 -1.78
CA LEU A 111 12.88 -20.97 -2.82
C LEU A 111 13.72 -20.52 -4.02
N ILE A 112 14.89 -21.13 -4.15
CA ILE A 112 15.71 -21.06 -5.35
C ILE A 112 14.96 -21.87 -6.42
N PHE A 113 14.50 -21.21 -7.50
CA PHE A 113 14.13 -21.87 -8.75
C PHE A 113 15.24 -21.68 -9.78
#